data_AF-X6NP14-F1
#
_entry.id   AF-X6NP14-F1
#
_cell.length_a   1.000
_cell.length_b   1.000
_cell.length_c   1.000
_cell.angle_alpha   90.00
_cell.angle_beta   90.00
_cell.angle_gamma   90.00
#
_symmetry.space_group_name_H-M   'P 1'
#
loop_
_entity.id
_entity.type
_entity.pdbx_description
1 polymer ?
#
loop_
_entity_poly.entity_id
_entity_poly.type
_entity_poly.pdbx_seq_one_letter_code
_entity_poly.pdbx_strand_id
1 'polypeptide(L)'
;MFNVLYTGESLCFNFNQNELKSKIALNDQDNYLLDENSQRWSQIKKVLSSSRQISDIDGLIVLLQELPIKQKPKTMSTVCSLLQKQQALRKKFFAVILPYIIQSVLNTPKIFSKPLPLFQPQKSIAIHLSPTQCACLLSISFLCLHCRDNPCTTDPVSQQAEATFNDVNFGGERGFPGIFEINNASCQAKLCMILQYFEAIAEEKHNPVYYFIRLLCKKKIKQ
;
A
#
# COMPACT_ATOMS: atom_id res chain seq x y z
N MET A 1 -13.72 22.68 20.73
CA MET A 1 -13.02 23.96 20.46
C MET A 1 -11.54 23.61 20.35
N PHE A 2 -10.89 23.87 19.21
CA PHE A 2 -9.50 23.46 18.98
C PHE A 2 -8.57 24.59 19.42
N ASN A 3 -7.76 24.37 20.45
CA ASN A 3 -6.69 25.28 20.83
C ASN A 3 -5.41 24.81 20.15
N VAL A 4 -4.98 25.56 19.14
CA VAL A 4 -3.64 25.44 18.57
C VAL A 4 -2.74 26.32 19.42
N LEU A 5 -1.95 25.72 20.30
CA LEU A 5 -0.88 26.44 21.00
C LEU A 5 0.38 26.32 20.15
N TYR A 6 0.80 27.45 19.60
CA TYR A 6 2.06 27.57 18.87
C TYR A 6 3.16 27.87 19.89
N THR A 7 3.95 26.86 20.26
CA THR A 7 5.19 27.07 21.03
C THR A 7 6.36 26.78 20.11
N GLY A 8 6.85 27.85 19.46
CA GLY A 8 8.23 28.08 19.02
C GLY A 8 8.93 27.08 18.10
N GLU A 9 8.93 25.78 18.39
CA GLU A 9 9.80 24.80 17.73
C GLU A 9 9.15 23.42 17.57
N SER A 10 7.84 23.28 17.81
CA SER A 10 7.12 22.01 17.63
C SER A 10 5.63 22.25 17.37
N LEU A 11 5.07 21.62 16.33
CA LEU A 11 3.62 21.47 16.13
C LEU A 11 3.11 20.44 17.15
N CYS A 12 2.89 20.86 18.38
CA CYS A 12 2.24 20.03 19.39
C CYS A 12 0.72 20.01 19.13
N PHE A 13 0.24 18.97 18.45
CA PHE A 13 -1.18 18.67 18.44
C PHE A 13 -1.57 18.12 19.81
N ASN A 14 -2.29 18.90 20.60
CA ASN A 14 -2.84 18.48 21.87
C ASN A 14 -4.03 17.54 21.60
N PHE A 15 -3.75 16.29 21.22
CA PHE A 15 -4.75 15.25 21.10
C PHE A 15 -5.07 14.73 22.50
N ASN A 16 -6.26 15.02 23.00
CA ASN A 16 -6.75 14.44 24.23
C ASN A 16 -6.92 12.92 24.02
N GLN A 17 -5.93 12.14 24.46
CA GLN A 17 -5.84 10.69 24.24
C GLN A 17 -7.05 9.90 24.78
N ASN A 18 -7.82 10.50 25.69
CA ASN A 18 -8.98 9.88 26.31
C ASN A 18 -10.26 9.92 25.45
N GLU A 19 -10.39 10.84 24.49
CA GLU A 19 -11.58 10.90 23.61
C GLU A 19 -11.54 9.91 22.43
N LEU A 20 -10.36 9.39 22.06
CA LEU A 20 -10.19 8.42 20.98
C LEU A 20 -10.60 6.99 21.37
N LYS A 21 -10.63 6.68 22.67
CA LYS A 21 -10.94 5.33 23.17
C LYS A 21 -12.43 5.01 23.25
N SER A 22 -13.33 6.00 23.27
CA SER A 22 -14.73 5.78 23.66
C SER A 22 -15.77 5.81 22.54
N LYS A 23 -15.40 6.02 21.26
CA LYS A 23 -16.39 6.17 20.16
C LYS A 23 -16.03 5.52 18.83
N ILE A 24 -15.15 4.51 18.80
CA ILE A 24 -14.80 3.83 17.55
C ILE A 24 -15.13 2.33 17.69
N ALA A 25 -16.43 2.02 17.68
CA ALA A 25 -16.88 0.72 17.20
C ALA A 25 -16.98 0.84 15.67
N LEU A 26 -15.95 0.39 14.97
CA LEU A 26 -16.00 0.23 13.51
C LEU A 26 -16.48 -1.20 13.24
N ASN A 27 -17.49 -1.34 12.38
CA ASN A 27 -17.91 -2.64 11.88
C ASN A 27 -16.70 -3.34 11.23
N ASP A 28 -16.35 -4.50 11.79
CA ASP A 28 -15.06 -5.17 11.70
C ASP A 28 -14.88 -6.14 10.51
N GLN A 29 -15.77 -6.18 9.51
CA GLN A 29 -15.84 -7.38 8.65
C GLN A 29 -15.05 -7.38 7.33
N ASP A 30 -14.67 -6.25 6.71
CA ASP A 30 -14.24 -6.30 5.29
C ASP A 30 -12.86 -5.70 4.93
N ASN A 31 -11.98 -5.39 5.90
CA ASN A 31 -10.72 -4.67 5.59
C ASN A 31 -9.44 -5.37 6.05
N TYR A 32 -9.39 -6.71 6.07
CA TYR A 32 -8.12 -7.41 6.21
C TYR A 32 -7.38 -7.35 4.87
N LEU A 33 -6.34 -6.50 4.80
CA LEU A 33 -5.44 -6.40 3.65
C LEU A 33 -4.97 -7.78 3.16
N LEU A 34 -4.70 -8.69 4.11
CA LEU A 34 -4.38 -10.10 3.92
C LEU A 34 -4.79 -10.88 5.18
N ASP A 35 -5.98 -11.48 5.21
CA ASP A 35 -6.42 -12.36 6.30
C ASP A 35 -5.62 -13.68 6.29
N GLU A 36 -4.91 -14.00 7.38
CA GLU A 36 -4.09 -15.21 7.51
C GLU A 36 -4.88 -16.50 7.33
N ASN A 37 -6.17 -16.48 7.65
CA ASN A 37 -7.02 -17.66 7.57
C ASN A 37 -7.67 -17.84 6.19
N SER A 38 -7.49 -16.87 5.29
CA SER A 38 -8.09 -16.92 3.96
C SER A 38 -7.38 -17.91 3.03
N GLN A 39 -8.17 -18.58 2.17
CA GLN A 39 -7.64 -19.43 1.10
C GLN A 39 -6.74 -18.64 0.14
N ARG A 40 -7.10 -17.38 -0.13
CA ARG A 40 -6.32 -16.45 -0.94
C ARG A 40 -4.92 -16.23 -0.34
N TRP A 41 -4.84 -15.95 0.96
CA TRP A 41 -3.55 -15.80 1.63
C TRP A 41 -2.72 -17.08 1.57
N SER A 42 -3.35 -18.24 1.76
CA SER A 42 -2.66 -19.53 1.65
C SER A 42 -2.01 -19.72 0.26
N GLN A 43 -2.69 -19.29 -0.81
CA GLN A 43 -2.14 -19.30 -2.18
C GLN A 43 -0.99 -18.31 -2.34
N ILE A 44 -1.17 -17.05 -1.89
CA ILE A 44 -0.11 -16.02 -1.92
C ILE A 44 1.12 -16.52 -1.19
N LYS A 45 0.96 -16.99 0.05
CA LYS A 45 2.04 -17.50 0.88
C LYS A 45 2.75 -18.68 0.21
N LYS A 46 2.02 -19.61 -0.40
CA LYS A 46 2.60 -20.74 -1.13
C LYS A 46 3.50 -20.26 -2.27
N VAL A 47 3.01 -19.36 -3.12
CA VAL A 47 3.75 -18.82 -4.27
C VAL A 47 4.99 -18.05 -3.79
N LEU A 48 4.81 -17.11 -2.86
CA LEU A 48 5.89 -16.26 -2.34
C LEU A 48 6.94 -17.02 -1.51
N SER A 49 6.55 -18.10 -0.83
CA SER A 49 7.51 -18.93 -0.07
C SER A 49 8.24 -19.94 -0.97
N SER A 50 7.63 -20.31 -2.09
CA SER A 50 8.19 -21.26 -3.06
C SER A 50 8.95 -20.58 -4.18
N SER A 51 8.87 -19.25 -4.29
CA SER A 51 9.61 -18.49 -5.29
C SER A 51 11.11 -18.73 -5.07
N ARG A 52 11.72 -19.50 -5.97
CA ARG A 52 13.18 -19.63 -6.08
C ARG A 52 13.79 -18.23 -6.15
N GLN A 53 15.07 -18.08 -5.84
CA GLN A 53 15.76 -16.80 -5.91
C GLN A 53 15.58 -16.16 -7.29
N ILE A 54 14.68 -15.17 -7.38
CA ILE A 54 14.36 -14.46 -8.62
C ILE A 54 15.55 -13.55 -8.91
N SER A 55 16.24 -13.82 -10.02
CA SER A 55 17.47 -13.11 -10.40
C SER A 55 17.34 -12.29 -11.67
N ASP A 56 16.20 -12.39 -12.36
CA ASP A 56 15.93 -11.73 -13.63
C ASP A 56 14.47 -11.32 -13.82
N ILE A 57 14.24 -10.59 -14.91
CA ILE A 57 12.95 -10.02 -15.26
C ILE A 57 11.94 -11.12 -15.58
N ASP A 58 12.37 -12.19 -16.22
CA ASP A 58 11.49 -13.31 -16.59
C ASP A 58 10.97 -14.02 -15.34
N GLY A 59 11.82 -14.26 -14.34
CA GLY A 59 11.38 -14.79 -13.04
C GLY A 59 10.40 -13.87 -12.31
N LEU A 60 10.56 -12.54 -12.41
CA LEU A 60 9.60 -11.59 -11.85
C LEU A 60 8.24 -11.67 -12.57
N ILE A 61 8.24 -11.79 -13.89
CA ILE A 61 7.01 -11.93 -14.68
C ILE A 61 6.28 -13.22 -14.30
N VAL A 62 7.01 -14.35 -14.21
CA VAL A 62 6.45 -15.64 -13.78
C VAL A 62 5.85 -15.53 -12.38
N LEU A 63 6.56 -14.90 -11.43
CA LEU A 63 6.03 -14.67 -10.07
C LEU A 63 4.68 -13.94 -10.11
N LEU A 64 4.58 -12.82 -10.82
CA LEU A 64 3.32 -12.06 -10.92
C LEU A 64 2.22 -12.86 -11.62
N GLN A 65 2.56 -13.75 -12.55
CA GLN A 65 1.61 -14.64 -13.19
C GLN A 65 1.10 -15.77 -12.27
N GLU A 66 1.90 -16.24 -11.33
CA GLU A 66 1.49 -17.29 -10.38
C GLU A 66 0.65 -16.75 -9.22
N LEU A 67 0.80 -15.47 -8.89
CA LEU A 67 0.03 -14.85 -7.81
C LEU A 67 -1.48 -14.77 -8.15
N PRO A 68 -2.37 -14.95 -7.15
CA PRO A 68 -3.83 -14.87 -7.31
C PRO A 68 -4.32 -13.41 -7.41
N ILE A 69 -3.81 -12.70 -8.41
CA ILE A 69 -4.13 -11.31 -8.72
C ILE A 69 -5.39 -11.28 -9.60
N LYS A 70 -6.42 -10.52 -9.21
CA LYS A 70 -7.67 -10.39 -9.99
C LYS A 70 -7.44 -9.70 -11.33
N GLN A 71 -6.59 -8.68 -11.37
CA GLN A 71 -6.26 -7.92 -12.58
C GLN A 71 -4.74 -7.86 -12.72
N LYS A 72 -4.19 -8.76 -13.54
CA LYS A 72 -2.75 -8.80 -13.79
C LYS A 72 -2.35 -7.60 -14.67
N PRO A 73 -1.18 -6.98 -14.44
CA PRO A 73 -0.66 -6.01 -15.38
C PRO A 73 -0.52 -6.68 -16.76
N LYS A 74 -0.99 -6.03 -17.83
CA LYS A 74 -0.87 -6.60 -19.18
C LYS A 74 0.58 -6.63 -19.63
N THR A 75 1.36 -5.65 -19.18
CA THR A 75 2.79 -5.55 -19.46
C THR A 75 3.55 -5.04 -18.25
N MET A 76 4.83 -5.39 -18.17
CA MET A 76 5.79 -4.83 -17.22
C MET A 76 6.75 -3.86 -17.92
N SER A 77 6.30 -3.20 -18.99
CA SER A 77 7.13 -2.45 -19.94
C SER A 77 8.01 -1.39 -19.25
N THR A 78 7.47 -0.66 -18.27
CA THR A 78 8.22 0.34 -17.49
C THR A 78 9.30 -0.30 -16.63
N VAL A 79 8.97 -1.41 -15.94
CA VAL A 79 9.91 -2.13 -15.07
C VAL A 79 11.03 -2.72 -15.91
N CYS A 80 10.69 -3.41 -17.00
CA CYS A 80 11.66 -3.99 -17.93
C CYS A 80 12.59 -2.91 -18.48
N SER A 81 12.04 -1.80 -18.99
CA SER A 81 12.84 -0.71 -19.55
C SER A 81 13.76 -0.07 -18.51
N LEU A 82 13.26 0.17 -17.29
CA LEU A 82 14.05 0.77 -16.21
C LEU A 82 15.22 -0.13 -15.81
N LEU A 83 14.95 -1.41 -15.55
CA LEU A 83 15.96 -2.37 -15.09
C LEU A 83 16.96 -2.72 -16.20
N GLN A 84 16.57 -2.70 -17.47
CA GLN A 84 17.49 -2.86 -18.60
C GLN A 84 18.44 -1.66 -18.75
N LYS A 85 17.94 -0.43 -18.57
CA LYS A 85 18.77 0.79 -18.69
C LYS A 85 19.72 0.97 -17.51
N GLN A 86 19.32 0.55 -16.31
CA GLN A 86 20.07 0.82 -15.08
C GLN A 86 20.63 -0.48 -14.46
N GLN A 87 21.79 -0.91 -14.94
CA GLN A 87 22.39 -2.18 -14.53
C GLN A 87 22.69 -2.26 -13.02
N ALA A 88 23.10 -1.15 -12.39
CA ALA A 88 23.34 -1.10 -10.94
C ALA A 88 22.03 -1.30 -10.14
N LEU A 89 20.97 -0.58 -10.52
CA LEU A 89 19.65 -0.73 -9.93
C LEU A 89 19.11 -2.15 -10.14
N ARG A 90 19.30 -2.74 -11.32
CA ARG A 90 18.91 -4.13 -11.61
C ARG A 90 19.55 -5.13 -10.66
N LYS A 91 20.86 -5.03 -10.44
CA LYS A 91 21.56 -5.92 -9.50
C LYS A 91 21.00 -5.78 -8.09
N LYS A 92 20.82 -4.55 -7.61
CA LYS A 92 20.22 -4.27 -6.29
C LYS A 92 18.77 -4.72 -6.19
N PHE A 93 18.01 -4.58 -7.28
CA PHE A 93 16.61 -4.97 -7.34
C PHE A 93 16.44 -6.45 -7.02
N PHE A 94 17.16 -7.33 -7.70
CA PHE A 94 17.06 -8.77 -7.47
C PHE A 94 17.77 -9.25 -6.21
N ALA A 95 18.87 -8.59 -5.81
CA ALA A 95 19.64 -9.01 -4.64
C ALA A 95 19.04 -8.55 -3.30
N VAL A 96 18.38 -7.39 -3.27
CA VAL A 96 17.97 -6.72 -2.03
C VAL A 96 16.48 -6.35 -2.06
N ILE A 97 16.06 -5.56 -3.04
CA ILE A 97 14.75 -4.89 -3.03
C ILE A 97 13.60 -5.90 -3.18
N LEU A 98 13.65 -6.77 -4.19
CA LEU A 98 12.61 -7.75 -4.46
C LEU A 98 12.47 -8.79 -3.31
N PRO A 99 13.56 -9.37 -2.78
CA PRO A 99 13.48 -10.19 -1.57
C PRO A 99 12.81 -9.46 -0.40
N TYR A 100 13.15 -8.19 -0.19
CA TYR A 100 12.55 -7.38 0.87
C TYR A 100 11.04 -7.13 0.65
N ILE A 101 10.61 -6.83 -0.58
CA ILE A 101 9.20 -6.70 -0.95
C ILE A 101 8.44 -8.00 -0.63
N ILE A 102 8.98 -9.14 -1.05
CA ILE A 102 8.37 -10.46 -0.80
C ILE A 102 8.24 -10.73 0.70
N GLN A 103 9.30 -10.51 1.47
CA GLN A 103 9.29 -10.69 2.92
C GLN A 103 8.31 -9.74 3.62
N SER A 104 8.22 -8.49 3.16
CA SER A 104 7.28 -7.50 3.68
C SER A 104 5.82 -7.96 3.49
N VAL A 105 5.49 -8.55 2.33
CA VAL A 105 4.17 -9.15 2.13
C VAL A 105 3.96 -10.33 3.07
N LEU A 106 4.90 -11.28 3.13
CA LEU A 106 4.82 -12.47 3.99
C LEU A 106 4.63 -12.14 5.48
N ASN A 107 5.20 -11.02 5.94
CA ASN A 107 5.08 -10.54 7.32
C ASN A 107 3.87 -9.64 7.58
N THR A 108 3.14 -9.23 6.53
CA THR A 108 2.03 -8.26 6.65
C THR A 108 1.03 -8.65 7.73
N PRO A 109 0.51 -9.89 7.81
CA PRO A 109 -0.56 -10.17 8.77
C PRO A 109 -0.07 -10.16 10.23
N LYS A 110 1.22 -10.45 10.46
CA LYS A 110 1.85 -10.28 11.79
C LYS A 110 2.01 -8.81 12.16
N ILE A 111 2.32 -7.96 11.17
CA ILE A 111 2.55 -6.52 11.36
C ILE A 111 1.22 -5.76 11.53
N PHE A 112 0.17 -6.19 10.85
CA PHE A 112 -1.18 -5.65 10.96
C PHE A 112 -2.09 -6.62 11.71
N SER A 113 -1.94 -6.65 13.03
CA SER A 113 -2.81 -7.45 13.91
C SER A 113 -4.23 -6.90 14.05
N LYS A 114 -4.48 -5.68 13.56
CA LYS A 114 -5.80 -5.03 13.52
C LYS A 114 -6.04 -4.45 12.13
N PRO A 115 -7.29 -4.46 11.65
CA PRO A 115 -7.63 -3.83 10.39
C PRO A 115 -7.31 -2.33 10.42
N LEU A 116 -6.84 -1.80 9.29
CA LEU A 116 -6.62 -0.36 9.15
C LEU A 116 -7.97 0.35 8.95
N PRO A 117 -8.24 1.45 9.67
CA PRO A 117 -9.49 2.17 9.50
C PRO A 117 -9.50 2.93 8.17
N LEU A 118 -10.61 2.84 7.44
CA LEU A 118 -10.81 3.63 6.22
C LEU A 118 -11.08 5.10 6.53
N PHE A 119 -10.49 5.99 5.73
CA PHE A 119 -10.60 7.44 5.88
C PHE A 119 -11.88 7.95 5.22
N GLN A 120 -13.02 7.61 5.83
CA GLN A 120 -14.35 7.91 5.29
C GLN A 120 -14.64 9.43 5.24
N PRO A 121 -15.49 9.88 4.30
CA PRO A 121 -16.03 11.24 4.32
C PRO A 121 -16.71 11.57 5.65
N GLN A 122 -16.73 12.86 5.99
CA GLN A 122 -17.40 13.38 7.21
C GLN A 122 -16.82 12.87 8.55
N LYS A 123 -15.67 12.20 8.56
CA LYS A 123 -14.94 11.83 9.78
C LYS A 123 -13.56 12.46 9.79
N SER A 124 -13.19 13.03 10.94
CA SER A 124 -11.80 13.35 11.23
C SER A 124 -11.14 12.12 11.83
N ILE A 125 -10.03 11.68 11.24
CA ILE A 125 -9.29 10.51 11.71
C ILE A 125 -7.80 10.78 11.54
N ALA A 126 -7.01 10.29 12.49
CA ALA A 126 -5.56 10.28 12.42
C ALA A 126 -5.09 8.85 12.67
N ILE A 127 -4.15 8.38 11.85
CA ILE A 127 -3.42 7.14 12.11
C ILE A 127 -1.93 7.42 12.04
N HIS A 128 -1.20 6.59 12.77
CA HIS A 128 0.26 6.53 12.74
C HIS A 128 0.65 5.18 12.15
N LEU A 129 1.62 5.18 11.23
CA LEU A 129 2.21 3.97 10.67
C LEU A 129 3.73 4.01 10.80
N SER A 130 4.33 2.88 11.16
CA SER A 130 5.78 2.71 11.11
C SER A 130 6.26 2.57 9.65
N PRO A 131 7.56 2.79 9.37
CA PRO A 131 8.12 2.54 8.05
C PRO A 131 7.90 1.11 7.55
N THR A 132 8.01 0.14 8.45
CA THR A 132 7.73 -1.27 8.15
C THR A 132 6.28 -1.48 7.73
N GLN A 133 5.33 -0.86 8.44
CA GLN A 133 3.91 -0.90 8.07
C GLN A 133 3.67 -0.28 6.68
N CYS A 134 4.27 0.90 6.41
CA CYS A 134 4.20 1.52 5.09
C CYS A 134 4.82 0.64 3.99
N ALA A 135 5.97 0.03 4.25
CA ALA A 135 6.65 -0.87 3.33
C ALA A 135 5.80 -2.11 3.02
N CYS A 136 5.13 -2.72 4.01
CA CYS A 136 4.18 -3.80 3.79
C CYS A 136 3.04 -3.39 2.84
N LEU A 137 2.40 -2.24 3.09
CA LEU A 137 1.31 -1.75 2.23
C LEU A 137 1.79 -1.52 0.79
N LEU A 138 2.93 -0.86 0.62
CA LEU A 138 3.51 -0.62 -0.69
C LEU A 138 3.96 -1.91 -1.38
N SER A 139 4.39 -2.93 -0.64
CA SER A 139 4.80 -4.22 -1.19
C SER A 139 3.60 -4.99 -1.75
N ILE A 140 2.46 -4.93 -1.05
CA ILE A 140 1.17 -5.46 -1.52
C ILE A 140 0.76 -4.73 -2.81
N SER A 141 0.87 -3.41 -2.84
CA SER A 141 0.61 -2.58 -4.04
C SER A 141 1.53 -2.92 -5.21
N PHE A 142 2.82 -3.14 -4.95
CA PHE A 142 3.82 -3.50 -5.94
C PHE A 142 3.52 -4.87 -6.56
N LEU A 143 3.18 -5.88 -5.74
CA LEU A 143 2.80 -7.21 -6.22
C LEU A 143 1.34 -7.28 -6.72
N CYS A 144 0.64 -6.14 -6.79
CA CYS A 144 -0.75 -6.02 -7.23
C CYS A 144 -1.73 -6.90 -6.42
N LEU A 145 -1.46 -7.06 -5.12
CA LEU A 145 -2.19 -7.96 -4.24
C LEU A 145 -3.37 -7.31 -3.52
N HIS A 146 -3.57 -5.99 -3.65
CA HIS A 146 -4.83 -5.41 -3.21
C HIS A 146 -5.94 -5.98 -4.08
N CYS A 147 -6.91 -6.60 -3.43
CA CYS A 147 -8.14 -6.94 -4.09
C CYS A 147 -9.25 -6.18 -3.42
N ARG A 148 -9.96 -5.41 -4.23
CA ARG A 148 -11.35 -5.12 -3.95
C ARG A 148 -12.07 -6.43 -4.19
N ASP A 149 -12.52 -7.07 -3.14
CA ASP A 149 -13.73 -7.85 -3.30
C ASP A 149 -14.76 -6.82 -3.77
N ASN A 150 -15.25 -6.97 -5.01
CA ASN A 150 -16.67 -6.69 -5.18
C ASN A 150 -17.28 -7.82 -4.37
N PRO A 151 -17.76 -7.61 -3.14
CA PRO A 151 -18.85 -8.47 -2.74
C PRO A 151 -19.88 -8.30 -3.86
N CYS A 152 -20.55 -9.39 -4.23
CA CYS A 152 -21.84 -9.29 -4.89
C CYS A 152 -22.83 -8.57 -3.94
N THR A 153 -22.54 -7.33 -3.54
CA THR A 153 -23.54 -6.42 -3.01
C THR A 153 -24.25 -5.92 -4.25
N THR A 154 -25.43 -6.48 -4.48
CA THR A 154 -26.47 -5.89 -5.33
C THR A 154 -26.87 -4.49 -4.85
N ASP A 155 -26.33 -4.03 -3.73
CA ASP A 155 -26.57 -2.74 -3.12
C ASP A 155 -25.74 -1.62 -3.81
N PRO A 156 -26.39 -0.72 -4.57
CA PRO A 156 -25.71 0.33 -5.34
C PRO A 156 -24.95 1.34 -4.47
N VAL A 157 -25.27 1.44 -3.18
CA VAL A 157 -24.61 2.38 -2.24
C VAL A 157 -23.18 1.92 -1.89
N SER A 158 -22.97 0.63 -1.68
CA SER A 158 -21.64 0.04 -1.40
C SER A 158 -20.73 0.14 -2.62
N GLN A 159 -21.28 -0.10 -3.82
CA GLN A 159 -20.57 0.07 -5.09
C GLN A 159 -20.11 1.52 -5.32
N GLN A 160 -20.95 2.51 -4.98
CA GLN A 160 -20.57 3.93 -5.06
C GLN A 160 -19.50 4.32 -4.04
N ALA A 161 -19.56 3.81 -2.80
CA ALA A 161 -18.54 4.07 -1.79
C ALA A 161 -17.18 3.48 -2.21
N GLU A 162 -17.16 2.25 -2.73
CA GLU A 162 -15.93 1.60 -3.20
C GLU A 162 -15.35 2.24 -4.47
N ALA A 163 -16.20 2.73 -5.38
CA ALA A 163 -15.77 3.42 -6.59
C ALA A 163 -14.99 4.72 -6.31
N THR A 164 -15.17 5.33 -5.13
CA THR A 164 -14.51 6.60 -4.75
C THR A 164 -13.06 6.47 -4.28
N PHE A 165 -12.57 5.25 -4.01
CA PHE A 165 -11.18 5.03 -3.60
C PHE A 165 -10.23 4.89 -4.79
N ASN A 166 -9.02 5.44 -4.65
CA ASN A 166 -7.98 5.45 -5.68
C ASN A 166 -7.43 4.05 -5.97
N ASP A 167 -6.94 3.84 -7.19
CA ASP A 167 -6.21 2.62 -7.55
C ASP A 167 -4.91 2.59 -6.74
N VAL A 168 -4.66 1.47 -6.08
CA VAL A 168 -3.51 1.30 -5.17
C VAL A 168 -2.46 0.38 -5.78
N ASN A 169 -2.86 -0.59 -6.61
CA ASN A 169 -1.94 -1.47 -7.29
C ASN A 169 -1.15 -0.77 -8.40
N PHE A 170 0.13 -1.09 -8.51
CA PHE A 170 1.03 -0.49 -9.49
C PHE A 170 0.82 -1.01 -10.91
N GLY A 171 0.22 -2.20 -11.05
CA GLY A 171 -0.16 -2.80 -12.32
C GLY A 171 -1.44 -2.23 -12.93
N GLY A 172 -2.08 -1.25 -12.28
CA GLY A 172 -3.35 -0.69 -12.74
C GLY A 172 -4.55 -1.47 -12.23
N GLU A 173 -5.70 -0.80 -12.17
CA GLU A 173 -6.98 -1.38 -11.78
C GLU A 173 -8.07 -0.82 -12.70
N ARG A 174 -9.22 -1.51 -12.76
CA ARG A 174 -10.44 -1.06 -13.48
C ARG A 174 -10.22 -0.81 -14.97
N GLY A 175 -9.29 -1.54 -15.58
CA GLY A 175 -8.96 -1.42 -17.00
C GLY A 175 -8.08 -0.22 -17.36
N PHE A 176 -7.63 0.56 -16.37
CA PHE A 176 -6.67 1.65 -16.58
C PHE A 176 -5.24 1.16 -16.39
N PRO A 177 -4.30 1.56 -17.26
CA PRO A 177 -2.92 1.10 -17.17
C PRO A 177 -2.21 1.70 -15.95
N GLY A 178 -1.49 0.86 -15.22
CA GLY A 178 -0.69 1.27 -14.07
C GLY A 178 0.69 1.81 -14.43
N ILE A 179 1.48 2.15 -13.40
CA ILE A 179 2.88 2.61 -13.56
C ILE A 179 3.75 1.55 -14.24
N PHE A 180 3.41 0.26 -14.13
CA PHE A 180 4.13 -0.83 -14.80
C PHE A 180 3.91 -0.88 -16.32
N GLU A 181 2.78 -0.38 -16.82
CA GLU A 181 2.38 -0.52 -18.22
C GLU A 181 2.69 0.73 -19.05
N ILE A 182 2.71 1.91 -18.42
CA ILE A 182 2.95 3.18 -19.12
C ILE A 182 4.45 3.49 -19.18
N ASN A 183 5.13 3.04 -20.23
CA ASN A 183 6.57 3.24 -20.38
C ASN A 183 6.92 4.66 -20.88
N ASN A 184 6.97 5.63 -19.96
CA ASN A 184 7.47 6.98 -20.23
C ASN A 184 8.46 7.44 -19.16
N ALA A 185 9.18 8.54 -19.41
CA ALA A 185 10.20 9.06 -18.49
C ALA A 185 9.66 9.36 -17.08
N SER A 186 8.41 9.85 -16.98
CA SER A 186 7.77 10.15 -15.70
C SER A 186 7.51 8.89 -14.88
N CYS A 187 6.97 7.83 -15.49
CA CYS A 187 6.75 6.54 -14.84
C CYS A 187 8.07 5.86 -14.46
N GLN A 188 9.10 5.93 -15.32
CA GLN A 188 10.43 5.41 -14.99
C GLN A 188 11.04 6.13 -13.78
N ALA A 189 10.93 7.47 -13.71
CA ALA A 189 11.42 8.26 -12.58
C ALA A 189 10.66 7.94 -11.29
N LYS A 190 9.32 7.87 -11.33
CA LYS A 190 8.49 7.49 -10.19
C LYS A 190 8.84 6.09 -9.68
N LEU A 191 8.99 5.12 -10.57
CA LEU A 191 9.35 3.76 -10.20
C LEU A 191 10.76 3.72 -9.60
N CYS A 192 11.72 4.46 -10.15
CA CYS A 192 13.06 4.58 -9.58
C CYS A 192 13.02 5.07 -8.13
N MET A 193 12.25 6.13 -7.86
CA MET A 193 12.07 6.67 -6.50
C MET A 193 11.45 5.64 -5.54
N ILE A 194 10.46 4.87 -6.00
CA ILE A 194 9.83 3.82 -5.19
C ILE A 194 10.82 2.70 -4.87
N LEU A 195 11.63 2.28 -5.84
CA LEU A 195 12.64 1.26 -5.63
C LEU A 195 13.74 1.73 -4.67
N GLN A 196 14.15 3.01 -4.77
CA GLN A 196 15.07 3.64 -3.82
C GLN A 196 14.49 3.74 -2.41
N TYR A 197 13.18 3.98 -2.26
CA TYR A 197 12.50 3.91 -0.97
C TYR A 197 12.61 2.51 -0.36
N PHE A 198 12.29 1.46 -1.12
CA PHE A 198 12.42 0.09 -0.62
C PHE A 198 13.86 -0.27 -0.25
N GLU A 199 14.84 0.16 -1.06
CA GLU A 199 16.26 -0.01 -0.75
C GLU A 199 16.61 0.65 0.59
N ALA A 200 16.20 1.91 0.78
CA ALA A 200 16.51 2.67 1.99
C ALA A 200 15.90 2.04 3.25
N ILE A 201 14.68 1.51 3.17
CA ILE A 201 14.05 0.82 4.30
C ILE A 201 14.69 -0.56 4.53
N ALA A 202 15.00 -1.30 3.47
CA ALA A 202 15.63 -2.62 3.56
C ALA A 202 17.01 -2.57 4.22
N GLU A 203 17.75 -1.48 4.01
CA GLU A 203 19.07 -1.24 4.60
C GLU A 203 19.00 -0.47 5.93
N GLU A 204 17.80 -0.26 6.48
CA GLU A 204 17.54 0.49 7.73
C GLU A 204 18.17 1.90 7.75
N LYS A 205 18.41 2.49 6.57
CA LYS A 205 19.06 3.81 6.43
C LYS A 205 18.19 4.96 6.93
N HIS A 206 16.87 4.78 6.94
CA HIS A 206 15.91 5.80 7.34
C HIS A 206 14.76 5.19 8.14
N ASN A 207 14.46 5.78 9.31
CA ASN A 207 13.35 5.37 10.17
C ASN A 207 12.38 6.55 10.44
N PRO A 208 11.70 7.08 9.40
CA PRO A 208 10.78 8.19 9.54
C PRO A 208 9.49 7.80 10.28
N VAL A 209 8.82 8.76 10.92
CA VAL A 209 7.51 8.55 11.54
C VAL A 209 6.43 9.11 10.62
N TYR A 210 5.44 8.29 10.26
CA TYR A 210 4.37 8.72 9.35
C TYR A 210 3.05 8.94 10.09
N TYR A 211 2.46 10.12 9.88
CA TYR A 211 1.12 10.48 10.34
C TYR A 211 0.23 10.76 9.14
N PHE A 212 -0.91 10.09 9.08
CA PHE A 212 -1.95 10.32 8.08
C PHE A 212 -3.16 10.90 8.79
N ILE A 213 -3.57 12.11 8.38
CA ILE A 213 -4.63 12.86 9.06
C ILE A 213 -5.66 13.33 8.02
N ARG A 214 -6.92 12.93 8.20
CA ARG A 214 -8.07 13.52 7.51
C ARG A 214 -8.77 14.46 8.48
N LEU A 215 -8.98 15.71 8.06
CA LEU A 215 -9.69 16.72 8.85
C LEU A 215 -11.02 17.07 8.18
N LEU A 216 -12.12 16.97 8.94
CA LEU A 216 -13.40 17.54 8.55
C LEU A 216 -13.47 19.01 8.97
N CYS A 217 -13.36 19.91 7.99
CA CYS A 217 -13.57 21.34 8.22
C CYS A 217 -15.04 21.69 8.07
N LYS A 218 -15.73 22.04 9.17
CA LYS A 218 -17.09 22.61 9.10
C LYS A 218 -16.98 24.10 8.75
N LYS A 219 -17.55 24.51 7.62
CA LYS A 219 -17.65 25.92 7.25
C LYS A 219 -18.53 26.63 8.29
N LYS A 220 -17.97 27.56 9.07
CA LYS A 220 -18.77 28.48 9.90
C LYS A 220 -19.54 29.39 8.95
N ILE A 221 -20.83 29.11 8.75
CA ILE A 221 -21.74 30.08 8.15
C ILE A 221 -22.01 31.10 9.26
N LYS A 222 -21.47 32.31 9.12
CA LYS A 222 -21.88 33.44 9.96
C LYS A 222 -23.33 33.76 9.57
N GLN A 223 -24.25 33.58 10.52
CA GLN A 223 -25.60 34.14 10.44
C GLN A 223 -25.54 35.63 10.76
#